data_AF-A0A1M6UC52-F1
#
_entry.id   AF-A0A1M6UC52-F1
#
_cell.length_a   1.000
_cell.length_b   1.000
_cell.length_c   1.000
_cell.angle_alpha   90.00
_cell.angle_beta   90.00
_cell.angle_gamma   90.00
#
_symmetry.space_group_name_H-M   'P 1'
#
loop_
_entity.id
_entity.type
_entity.pdbx_description
1 polymer ?
#
loop_
_entity_poly.entity_id
_entity_poly.type
_entity_poly.pdbx_seq_one_letter_code
_entity_poly.pdbx_strand_id
1 'polypeptide(L)'
;MIYRVLNLALQGFWYALAVAGFLILFRSLRQDTIERLRRMYYGFGHRQLLRVHGGFQKRTLPDREQETWLHGIHHHLETLIFTVRKRPKGPVVPRFLITSGSLGGLTFLFCLVGVQSLGFALLAGLLVTGLPYLWLQVRRYQIGVQNSYEISTLLDTLLAEYRKHHHSMMHALETTIKILPDRPIRRALFRLTDRLANYTTPEEARRALHRFSEEMSTSWALQLANDLEHALLDQLDVEMSLAMTRKELQFIEDARKDEKWVSSDNLLIAIVPFLLWPLILAVLQLKLSHHMLYDQFATREGLRWFVLTLFATLGSFAIGIIFFRPKQDL
;
A
#
# COMPACT_ATOMS: atom_id res chain seq x y z
N MET A 1 -50.35 -30.72 -0.46
CA MET A 1 -49.13 -31.37 -1.01
C MET A 1 -48.60 -30.62 -2.24
N ILE A 2 -49.45 -30.29 -3.22
CA ILE A 2 -49.09 -29.58 -4.47
C ILE A 2 -48.35 -28.24 -4.23
N TYR A 3 -48.81 -27.42 -3.28
CA TYR A 3 -48.16 -26.15 -2.95
C TYR A 3 -46.72 -26.28 -2.43
N ARG A 4 -46.38 -27.36 -1.73
CA ARG A 4 -45.01 -27.60 -1.25
C ARG A 4 -44.08 -28.00 -2.38
N VAL A 5 -44.57 -28.81 -3.32
CA VAL A 5 -43.81 -29.24 -4.50
C VAL A 5 -43.55 -28.04 -5.41
N LEU A 6 -44.55 -27.18 -5.62
CA LEU A 6 -44.42 -25.97 -6.42
C LEU A 6 -43.40 -24.99 -5.83
N ASN A 7 -43.41 -24.80 -4.51
CA ASN A 7 -42.49 -23.88 -3.84
C ASN A 7 -41.04 -24.39 -3.86
N LEU A 8 -40.83 -25.70 -3.72
CA LEU A 8 -39.52 -26.34 -3.87
C LEU A 8 -38.97 -26.21 -5.30
N ALA A 9 -39.83 -26.38 -6.31
CA ALA A 9 -39.44 -26.19 -7.71
C ALA A 9 -39.07 -24.73 -8.01
N LEU A 10 -39.83 -23.77 -7.47
CA LEU A 10 -39.55 -22.35 -7.63
C LEU A 10 -38.23 -21.95 -6.96
N GLN A 11 -37.98 -22.44 -5.75
CA GLN A 11 -36.70 -22.22 -5.04
C GLN A 11 -35.54 -22.81 -5.82
N GLY A 12 -35.66 -24.05 -6.31
CA GLY A 12 -34.63 -24.69 -7.14
C GLY A 12 -34.31 -23.90 -8.41
N PHE A 13 -35.32 -23.35 -9.07
CA PHE A 13 -35.16 -22.50 -10.25
C PHE A 13 -34.39 -21.20 -9.92
N TRP A 14 -34.76 -20.52 -8.83
CA TRP A 14 -34.06 -19.31 -8.39
C TRP A 14 -32.61 -19.56 -7.97
N TYR A 15 -32.33 -20.69 -7.30
CA TYR A 15 -30.96 -21.07 -6.97
C TYR A 15 -30.13 -21.38 -8.22
N ALA A 16 -30.71 -22.09 -9.20
CA ALA A 16 -30.03 -22.35 -10.46
C ALA A 16 -29.72 -21.06 -11.24
N LEU A 17 -30.66 -20.11 -11.25
CA LEU A 17 -30.49 -18.81 -11.89
C LEU A 17 -29.42 -17.96 -11.20
N ALA A 18 -29.38 -17.97 -9.87
CA ALA A 18 -28.37 -17.28 -9.07
C ALA A 18 -26.96 -17.88 -9.27
N VAL A 19 -26.85 -19.22 -9.33
CA VAL A 19 -25.58 -19.90 -9.59
C VAL A 19 -25.10 -19.65 -11.02
N ALA A 20 -25.99 -19.67 -12.02
CA ALA A 20 -25.65 -19.34 -13.40
C ALA A 20 -25.19 -17.89 -13.54
N GLY A 21 -25.89 -16.94 -12.90
CA GLY A 21 -25.50 -15.54 -12.84
C GLY A 21 -24.13 -15.34 -12.17
N PHE A 22 -23.88 -16.03 -11.05
CA PHE A 22 -22.59 -15.99 -10.36
C PHE A 22 -21.44 -16.54 -11.23
N LEU A 23 -21.67 -17.66 -11.94
CA LEU A 23 -20.68 -18.26 -12.83
C LEU A 23 -20.36 -17.38 -14.05
N ILE A 24 -21.37 -16.68 -14.60
CA ILE A 24 -21.16 -15.75 -15.73
C ILE A 24 -20.40 -14.51 -15.26
N LEU A 25 -20.74 -13.96 -14.09
CA LEU A 25 -20.11 -12.76 -13.53
C LEU A 25 -18.65 -13.03 -13.09
N PHE A 26 -18.36 -14.25 -12.63
CA PHE A 26 -16.99 -14.67 -12.30
C PHE A 26 -16.17 -15.18 -13.49
N ARG A 27 -16.78 -15.43 -14.66
CA ARG A 27 -16.06 -15.90 -15.84
C ARG A 27 -15.08 -14.84 -16.37
N SER A 28 -15.48 -13.57 -16.39
CA SER A 28 -14.59 -12.45 -16.76
C SER A 28 -13.47 -12.26 -15.73
N LEU A 29 -13.84 -12.30 -14.44
CA LEU A 29 -12.90 -12.21 -13.31
C LEU A 29 -11.85 -13.32 -13.32
N ARG A 30 -12.24 -14.55 -13.70
CA ARG A 30 -11.33 -15.70 -13.81
C ARG A 30 -10.34 -15.54 -14.97
N GLN A 31 -10.78 -15.03 -16.11
CA GLN A 31 -9.89 -14.80 -17.25
C GLN A 31 -8.87 -13.69 -16.94
N ASP A 32 -9.33 -12.60 -16.31
CA ASP A 32 -8.46 -11.50 -15.87
C ASP A 32 -7.46 -11.92 -14.79
N THR A 33 -7.87 -12.75 -13.82
CA THR A 33 -6.94 -13.25 -12.79
C THR A 33 -5.90 -14.20 -13.36
N ILE A 34 -6.26 -15.05 -14.33
CA ILE A 34 -5.31 -15.96 -15.00
C ILE A 34 -4.29 -15.17 -15.81
N GLU A 35 -4.71 -14.15 -16.57
CA GLU A 35 -3.79 -13.31 -17.33
C GLU A 35 -2.90 -12.45 -16.43
N ARG A 36 -3.41 -11.98 -15.28
CA ARG A 36 -2.60 -11.28 -14.27
C ARG A 36 -1.63 -12.22 -13.56
N LEU A 37 -2.01 -13.45 -13.23
CA LEU A 37 -1.10 -14.47 -12.69
C LEU A 37 0.01 -14.80 -13.69
N ARG A 38 -0.33 -14.87 -14.98
CA ARG A 38 0.63 -15.09 -16.06
C ARG A 38 1.60 -13.91 -16.19
N ARG A 39 1.11 -12.66 -16.14
CA ARG A 39 1.95 -11.45 -16.10
C ARG A 39 2.81 -11.37 -14.83
N MET A 40 2.30 -11.78 -13.67
CA MET A 40 3.07 -11.87 -12.42
C MET A 40 4.17 -12.93 -12.53
N TYR A 41 3.87 -14.09 -13.12
CA TYR A 41 4.82 -15.17 -13.33
C TYR A 41 5.96 -14.75 -14.29
N TYR A 42 5.62 -14.10 -15.41
CA TYR A 42 6.62 -13.56 -16.34
C TYR A 42 7.40 -12.36 -15.76
N GLY A 43 6.75 -11.49 -14.98
CA GLY A 43 7.41 -10.40 -14.25
C GLY A 43 8.36 -10.89 -13.16
N PHE A 44 8.08 -12.04 -12.53
CA PHE A 44 8.97 -12.67 -11.56
C PHE A 44 10.29 -13.13 -12.21
N GLY A 45 10.26 -13.55 -13.47
CA GLY A 45 11.46 -13.86 -14.26
C GLY A 45 12.34 -12.63 -14.53
N HIS A 46 11.74 -11.46 -14.73
CA HIS A 46 12.48 -10.20 -14.89
C HIS A 46 13.08 -9.70 -13.56
N ARG A 47 12.41 -9.95 -12.43
CA ARG A 47 12.94 -9.65 -11.09
C ARG A 47 14.16 -10.49 -10.69
N GLN A 48 14.35 -11.67 -11.31
CA GLN A 48 15.59 -12.43 -11.12
C GLN A 48 16.78 -11.79 -11.84
N LEU A 49 16.57 -11.02 -12.92
CA LEU A 49 17.65 -10.24 -13.55
C LEU A 49 18.07 -9.05 -12.67
N LEU A 50 17.15 -8.46 -11.90
CA LEU A 50 17.47 -7.41 -10.92
C LEU A 50 18.19 -7.93 -9.67
N ARG A 51 18.20 -9.24 -9.39
CA ARG A 51 19.09 -9.82 -8.35
C ARG A 51 20.58 -9.68 -8.69
N VAL A 52 20.93 -9.42 -9.95
CA VAL A 52 22.31 -9.10 -10.34
C VAL A 52 22.75 -7.73 -9.80
N HIS A 53 21.81 -6.83 -9.47
CA HIS A 53 22.07 -5.57 -8.74
C HIS A 53 22.05 -5.73 -7.20
N GLY A 54 21.96 -6.96 -6.68
CA GLY A 54 22.00 -7.27 -5.24
C GLY A 54 23.32 -6.91 -4.52
N GLY A 55 24.29 -6.34 -5.24
CA GLY A 55 25.54 -5.81 -4.67
C GLY A 55 25.31 -4.64 -3.70
N PHE A 56 24.36 -3.75 -3.99
CA PHE A 56 24.03 -2.61 -3.10
C PHE A 56 23.48 -3.10 -1.77
N GLN A 57 22.45 -3.97 -1.81
CA GLN A 57 21.79 -4.47 -0.59
C GLN A 57 22.70 -5.35 0.30
N LYS A 58 23.71 -6.01 -0.29
CA LYS A 58 24.72 -6.77 0.47
C LYS A 58 25.89 -5.92 0.98
N ARG A 59 26.24 -4.80 0.34
CA ARG A 59 27.34 -3.91 0.76
C ARG A 59 26.92 -2.84 1.78
N THR A 60 25.66 -2.38 1.75
CA THR A 60 25.18 -1.29 2.63
C THR A 60 24.70 -1.75 4.00
N LEU A 61 24.57 -3.06 4.24
CA LEU A 61 24.29 -3.59 5.57
C LEU A 61 25.64 -3.86 6.24
N PRO A 62 26.13 -3.00 7.16
CA PRO A 62 27.09 -3.49 8.14
C PRO A 62 26.41 -4.67 8.83
N ASP A 63 27.18 -5.71 9.14
CA ASP A 63 26.70 -6.93 9.79
C ASP A 63 25.56 -6.59 10.75
N ARG A 64 24.39 -7.18 10.50
CA ARG A 64 23.27 -7.19 11.45
C ARG A 64 23.77 -7.92 12.70
N GLU A 65 24.59 -7.26 13.50
CA GLU A 65 24.89 -7.66 14.86
C GLU A 65 23.55 -7.64 15.59
N GLN A 66 22.99 -8.83 15.78
CA GLN A 66 22.13 -9.23 16.90
C GLN A 66 21.19 -8.14 17.46
N GLU A 67 20.52 -7.36 16.61
CA GLU A 67 19.42 -6.54 17.09
C GLU A 67 18.31 -7.50 17.51
N THR A 68 18.04 -7.53 18.82
CA THR A 68 16.92 -8.31 19.38
C THR A 68 15.65 -8.03 18.58
N TRP A 69 14.83 -9.06 18.34
CA TRP A 69 13.62 -8.98 17.49
C TRP A 69 12.71 -7.78 17.80
N LEU A 70 12.69 -7.33 19.06
CA LEU A 70 11.96 -6.15 19.53
C LEU A 70 12.50 -4.83 18.96
N HIS A 71 13.82 -4.68 18.83
CA HIS A 71 14.44 -3.48 18.24
C HIS A 71 14.11 -3.39 16.74
N GLY A 72 14.11 -4.53 16.03
CA GLY A 72 13.73 -4.59 14.63
C GLY A 72 12.27 -4.17 14.38
N ILE A 73 11.33 -4.60 15.23
CA ILE A 73 9.91 -4.19 15.13
C ILE A 73 9.74 -2.71 15.47
N HIS A 74 10.42 -2.23 16.52
CA HIS A 74 10.37 -0.81 16.88
C HIS A 74 10.88 0.06 15.73
N HIS A 75 12.03 -0.30 15.15
CA HIS A 75 12.60 0.41 14.01
C HIS A 75 11.69 0.35 12.77
N HIS A 76 11.06 -0.79 12.51
CA HIS A 76 10.10 -0.93 11.41
C HIS A 76 8.85 -0.05 11.61
N LEU A 77 8.29 -0.01 12.82
CA LEU A 77 7.15 0.85 13.12
C LEU A 77 7.52 2.33 13.08
N GLU A 78 8.71 2.66 13.56
CA GLU A 78 9.24 4.00 13.53
C GLU A 78 9.40 4.48 12.09
N THR A 79 10.12 3.74 11.24
CA THR A 79 10.28 4.06 9.81
C THR A 79 8.93 4.22 9.12
N LEU A 80 7.98 3.30 9.34
CA LEU A 80 6.61 3.42 8.81
C LEU A 80 5.91 4.71 9.22
N ILE A 81 5.95 5.06 10.51
CA ILE A 81 5.28 6.25 11.04
C ILE A 81 5.96 7.53 10.53
N PHE A 82 7.28 7.55 10.45
CA PHE A 82 8.04 8.69 9.94
C PHE A 82 7.78 8.93 8.44
N THR A 83 7.69 7.87 7.63
CA THR A 83 7.33 7.98 6.21
C THR A 83 5.91 8.55 6.03
N VAL A 84 4.96 8.14 6.86
CA VAL A 84 3.55 8.56 6.74
C VAL A 84 3.30 9.95 7.34
N ARG A 85 3.98 10.31 8.43
CA ARG A 85 3.66 11.51 9.23
C ARG A 85 4.69 12.61 8.99
N LYS A 86 4.23 13.76 8.47
CA LYS A 86 5.09 14.91 8.10
C LYS A 86 6.03 15.41 9.21
N ARG A 87 5.63 15.32 10.49
CA ARG A 87 6.40 15.75 11.68
C ARG A 87 5.94 15.00 12.94
N PRO A 88 6.52 13.83 13.27
CA PRO A 88 6.21 13.17 14.53
C PRO A 88 6.77 13.97 15.71
N LYS A 89 5.93 14.29 16.69
CA LYS A 89 6.34 14.93 17.95
C LYS A 89 6.23 13.91 19.10
N GLY A 90 7.32 13.64 19.81
CA GLY A 90 7.38 12.75 20.98
C GLY A 90 7.43 11.25 20.65
N PRO A 91 7.27 10.36 21.65
CA PRO A 91 7.39 8.91 21.45
C PRO A 91 6.22 8.38 20.61
N VAL A 92 6.46 8.10 19.33
CA VAL A 92 5.42 7.74 18.37
C VAL A 92 4.98 6.29 18.44
N VAL A 93 5.91 5.36 18.66
CA VAL A 93 5.63 3.92 18.70
C VAL A 93 4.73 3.56 19.91
N PRO A 94 4.99 4.05 21.15
CA PRO A 94 4.12 3.74 22.29
C PRO A 94 2.69 4.29 22.10
N ARG A 95 2.54 5.49 21.56
CA ARG A 95 1.20 6.07 21.27
C ARG A 95 0.44 5.23 20.24
N PHE A 96 1.13 4.76 19.21
CA PHE A 96 0.54 3.86 18.23
C PHE A 96 0.07 2.55 18.87
N LEU A 97 0.91 1.92 19.70
CA LEU A 97 0.54 0.67 20.39
C LEU A 97 -0.65 0.85 21.35
N ILE A 98 -0.67 1.95 22.13
CA ILE A 98 -1.77 2.25 23.05
C ILE A 98 -3.08 2.47 22.30
N THR A 99 -3.06 3.23 21.20
CA THR A 99 -4.26 3.49 20.40
C THR A 99 -4.77 2.24 19.67
N SER A 100 -3.87 1.40 19.16
CA SER A 100 -4.24 0.13 18.53
C SER A 100 -4.83 -0.86 19.53
N GLY A 101 -4.18 -0.98 20.70
CA GLY A 101 -4.63 -1.85 21.79
C GLY A 101 -5.95 -1.40 22.41
N SER A 102 -6.16 -0.09 22.59
CA SER A 102 -7.42 0.42 23.13
C SER A 102 -8.58 0.20 22.16
N LEU A 103 -8.36 0.40 20.85
CA LEU A 103 -9.38 0.14 19.83
C LEU A 103 -9.75 -1.35 19.75
N GLY A 104 -8.74 -2.23 19.81
CA GLY A 104 -8.94 -3.67 19.87
C GLY A 104 -9.68 -4.13 21.13
N GLY A 105 -9.27 -3.60 22.29
CA GLY A 105 -9.88 -3.89 23.58
C GLY A 105 -11.33 -3.44 23.67
N LEU A 106 -11.65 -2.23 23.17
CA LEU A 106 -13.03 -1.74 23.09
C LEU A 106 -13.89 -2.63 22.18
N THR A 107 -13.35 -3.04 21.03
CA THR A 107 -14.05 -3.95 20.10
C THR A 107 -14.30 -5.32 20.74
N PHE A 108 -13.31 -5.85 21.45
CA PHE A 108 -13.43 -7.10 22.19
C PHE A 108 -14.55 -7.01 23.24
N LEU A 109 -14.56 -5.97 24.08
CA LEU A 109 -15.61 -5.77 25.09
C LEU A 109 -17.00 -5.61 24.47
N PHE A 110 -17.10 -4.85 23.38
CA PHE A 110 -18.35 -4.68 22.64
C PHE A 110 -18.89 -6.02 22.12
N CYS A 111 -18.04 -6.82 21.49
CA CYS A 111 -18.43 -8.13 20.95
C CYS A 111 -18.73 -9.14 22.06
N LEU A 112 -18.04 -9.07 23.20
CA LEU A 112 -18.27 -9.92 24.36
C LEU A 112 -19.66 -9.66 24.96
N VAL A 113 -20.05 -8.39 25.13
CA VAL A 113 -21.36 -8.02 25.69
C VAL A 113 -22.49 -8.26 24.69
N GLY A 114 -22.31 -7.89 23.42
CA GLY A 114 -23.34 -7.95 22.39
C GLY A 114 -23.57 -9.36 21.81
N VAL A 115 -22.49 -10.03 21.39
CA VAL A 115 -22.58 -11.35 20.73
C VAL A 115 -22.50 -12.50 21.75
N GLN A 116 -21.93 -12.25 22.93
CA GLN A 116 -21.78 -13.24 24.01
C GLN A 116 -21.01 -14.51 23.60
N SER A 117 -20.13 -14.36 22.60
CA SER A 117 -19.24 -15.43 22.13
C SER A 117 -17.79 -15.00 22.31
N LEU A 118 -17.07 -15.70 23.19
CA LEU A 118 -15.67 -15.41 23.50
C LEU A 118 -14.77 -15.57 22.27
N GLY A 119 -14.97 -16.64 21.48
CA GLY A 119 -14.19 -16.89 20.27
C GLY A 119 -14.37 -15.80 19.21
N PHE A 120 -15.60 -15.34 18.99
CA PHE A 120 -15.88 -14.25 18.05
C PHE A 120 -15.31 -12.92 18.54
N ALA A 121 -15.47 -12.61 19.82
CA ALA A 121 -14.94 -11.38 20.41
C ALA A 121 -13.41 -11.30 20.31
N LEU A 122 -12.70 -12.40 20.58
CA LEU A 122 -11.24 -12.48 20.42
C LEU A 122 -10.82 -12.21 18.97
N LEU A 123 -11.46 -12.87 18.01
CA LEU A 123 -11.13 -12.70 16.59
C LEU A 123 -11.40 -11.27 16.12
N ALA A 124 -12.54 -10.68 16.50
CA ALA A 124 -12.87 -9.31 16.15
C ALA A 124 -11.90 -8.29 16.77
N GLY A 125 -11.55 -8.47 18.05
CA GLY A 125 -10.57 -7.63 18.75
C GLY A 125 -9.18 -7.69 18.12
N LEU A 126 -8.71 -8.89 17.75
CA LEU A 126 -7.44 -9.08 17.05
C LEU A 126 -7.43 -8.40 15.67
N LEU A 127 -8.50 -8.57 14.88
CA LEU A 127 -8.61 -7.92 13.57
C LEU A 127 -8.55 -6.40 13.69
N VAL A 128 -9.30 -5.81 14.63
CA VAL A 128 -9.31 -4.35 14.84
C VAL A 128 -7.96 -3.84 15.37
N THR A 129 -7.28 -4.62 16.21
CA THR A 129 -5.91 -4.27 16.65
C THR A 129 -4.94 -4.21 15.48
N GLY A 130 -5.16 -4.99 14.41
CA GLY A 130 -4.37 -4.96 13.18
C GLY A 130 -4.71 -3.81 12.22
N LEU A 131 -5.89 -3.19 12.34
CA LEU A 131 -6.35 -2.16 11.39
C LEU A 131 -5.44 -0.92 11.31
N PRO A 132 -4.97 -0.33 12.42
CA PRO A 132 -4.07 0.83 12.35
C PRO A 132 -2.76 0.52 11.63
N TYR A 133 -2.24 -0.71 11.79
CA TYR A 133 -1.02 -1.16 11.09
C TYR A 133 -1.28 -1.34 9.59
N LEU A 134 -2.39 -1.99 9.22
CA LEU A 134 -2.81 -2.11 7.83
C LEU A 134 -3.00 -0.73 7.18
N TRP A 135 -3.59 0.22 7.90
CA TRP A 135 -3.76 1.59 7.42
C TRP A 135 -2.42 2.29 7.16
N LEU A 136 -1.43 2.14 8.05
CA LEU A 136 -0.08 2.66 7.82
C LEU A 136 0.57 2.03 6.58
N GLN A 137 0.40 0.73 6.37
CA GLN A 137 0.92 0.05 5.18
C GLN A 137 0.26 0.55 3.89
N VAL A 138 -1.07 0.73 3.89
CA VAL A 138 -1.79 1.33 2.75
C VAL A 138 -1.31 2.76 2.50
N ARG A 139 -1.13 3.57 3.54
CA ARG A 139 -0.60 4.94 3.41
C ARG A 139 0.82 4.95 2.86
N ARG A 140 1.71 4.08 3.35
CA ARG A 140 3.06 3.92 2.81
C ARG A 140 3.01 3.53 1.34
N TYR A 141 2.16 2.57 0.97
CA TYR A 141 1.97 2.17 -0.42
C TYR A 141 1.52 3.36 -1.29
N GLN A 142 0.53 4.13 -0.85
CA GLN A 142 0.06 5.33 -1.56
C GLN A 142 1.16 6.38 -1.74
N ILE A 143 2.00 6.59 -0.73
CA ILE A 143 3.15 7.48 -0.82
C ILE A 143 4.15 6.93 -1.85
N GLY A 144 4.46 5.62 -1.81
CA GLY A 144 5.33 4.98 -2.80
C GLY A 144 4.79 5.06 -4.23
N VAL A 145 3.48 4.90 -4.40
CA VAL A 145 2.79 5.12 -5.67
C VAL A 145 2.98 6.56 -6.12
N GLN A 146 2.68 7.55 -5.27
CA GLN A 146 2.87 8.97 -5.60
C GLN A 146 4.33 9.29 -5.96
N ASN A 147 5.29 8.80 -5.18
CA ASN A 147 6.71 8.99 -5.44
C ASN A 147 7.12 8.37 -6.78
N SER A 148 6.59 7.19 -7.14
CA SER A 148 6.90 6.55 -8.43
C SER A 148 6.50 7.42 -9.62
N TYR A 149 5.38 8.16 -9.53
CA TYR A 149 4.96 9.12 -10.56
C TYR A 149 5.74 10.43 -10.57
N GLU A 150 6.35 10.80 -9.44
CA GLU A 150 7.06 12.07 -9.31
C GLU A 150 8.57 11.91 -9.49
N ILE A 151 9.06 10.67 -9.52
CA ILE A 151 10.50 10.40 -9.64
C ILE A 151 11.04 10.76 -11.01
N SER A 152 10.20 10.78 -12.06
CA SER A 152 10.57 11.27 -13.38
C SER A 152 10.95 12.75 -13.34
N THR A 153 10.10 13.56 -12.72
CA THR A 153 10.35 14.99 -12.52
C THR A 153 11.59 15.24 -11.66
N LEU A 154 11.82 14.39 -10.64
CA LEU A 154 13.04 14.43 -9.83
C LEU A 154 14.28 14.14 -10.69
N LEU A 155 14.26 13.07 -11.49
CA LEU A 155 15.40 12.69 -12.31
C LEU A 155 15.70 13.74 -13.39
N ASP A 156 14.68 14.31 -14.03
CA ASP A 156 14.86 15.39 -15.02
C ASP A 156 15.54 16.61 -14.41
N THR A 157 15.05 17.05 -13.26
CA THR A 157 15.61 18.23 -12.55
C THR A 157 17.00 17.94 -12.02
N LEU A 158 17.22 16.77 -11.41
CA LEU A 158 18.52 16.37 -10.89
C LEU A 158 19.57 16.23 -12.00
N LEU A 159 19.24 15.60 -13.12
CA LEU A 159 20.16 15.43 -14.25
C LEU A 159 20.55 16.79 -14.86
N ALA A 160 19.59 17.71 -15.00
CA ALA A 160 19.86 19.05 -15.50
C ALA A 160 20.78 19.84 -14.56
N GLU A 161 20.51 19.80 -13.25
CA GLU A 161 21.34 20.49 -12.25
C GLU A 161 22.72 19.81 -12.08
N TYR A 162 22.81 18.49 -12.21
CA TYR A 162 24.07 17.76 -12.17
C TYR A 162 25.02 18.17 -13.30
N ARG A 163 24.50 18.30 -14.53
CA ARG A 163 25.25 18.82 -15.69
C ARG A 163 25.70 20.27 -15.47
N LYS A 164 24.81 21.11 -14.94
CA LYS A 164 25.08 22.54 -14.71
C LYS A 164 26.12 22.78 -13.62
N HIS A 165 26.17 21.92 -12.61
CA HIS A 165 27.11 22.01 -11.49
C HIS A 165 28.39 21.17 -11.69
N HIS A 166 28.81 20.95 -12.95
CA HIS A 166 30.04 20.23 -13.30
C HIS A 166 30.17 18.88 -12.58
N HIS A 167 29.10 18.09 -12.54
CA HIS A 167 29.07 16.76 -11.92
C HIS A 167 29.24 16.75 -10.39
N SER A 168 29.02 17.90 -9.72
CA SER A 168 28.94 17.94 -8.25
C SER A 168 27.56 17.50 -7.76
N MET A 169 27.48 16.28 -7.21
CA MET A 169 26.21 15.70 -6.76
C MET A 169 25.57 16.47 -5.60
N MET A 170 26.36 16.91 -4.61
CA MET A 170 25.83 17.64 -3.46
C MET A 170 25.17 18.97 -3.87
N HIS A 171 25.84 19.75 -4.72
CA HIS A 171 25.27 21.00 -5.23
C HIS A 171 24.05 20.77 -6.10
N ALA A 172 24.06 19.72 -6.94
CA ALA A 172 22.90 19.34 -7.73
C ALA A 172 21.68 19.02 -6.87
N LEU A 173 21.86 18.26 -5.77
CA LEU A 173 20.79 17.93 -4.84
C LEU A 173 20.21 19.18 -4.15
N GLU A 174 21.06 20.09 -3.65
CA GLU A 174 20.63 21.32 -3.01
C GLU A 174 19.80 22.23 -3.92
N THR A 175 20.22 22.38 -5.18
CA THR A 175 19.48 23.18 -6.16
C THR A 175 18.19 22.48 -6.57
N THR A 176 18.21 21.16 -6.75
CA THR A 176 17.02 20.36 -7.08
C THR A 176 15.92 20.51 -6.02
N ILE A 177 16.27 20.52 -4.72
CA ILE A 177 15.30 20.74 -3.63
C ILE A 177 14.59 22.09 -3.75
N LYS A 178 15.31 23.15 -4.18
CA LYS A 178 14.75 24.50 -4.31
C LYS A 178 13.76 24.60 -5.47
N ILE A 179 13.97 23.83 -6.54
CA ILE A 179 13.14 23.81 -7.75
C ILE A 179 11.89 22.94 -7.57
N LEU A 180 11.99 21.84 -6.81
CA LEU A 180 10.90 20.89 -6.68
C LEU A 180 9.68 21.47 -5.93
N PRO A 181 8.45 21.09 -6.34
CA PRO A 181 7.23 21.46 -5.63
C PRO A 181 7.14 20.82 -4.24
N ASP A 182 6.32 21.37 -3.32
CA ASP A 182 6.15 20.84 -1.95
C ASP A 182 5.41 19.49 -1.89
N ARG A 183 6.10 18.45 -2.33
CA ARG A 183 5.59 17.08 -2.40
C ARG A 183 6.42 16.12 -1.53
N PRO A 184 5.92 14.90 -1.26
CA PRO A 184 6.62 13.94 -0.39
C PRO A 184 8.07 13.67 -0.84
N ILE A 185 8.30 13.58 -2.15
CA ILE A 185 9.62 13.36 -2.76
C ILE A 185 10.63 14.45 -2.38
N ARG A 186 10.23 15.73 -2.44
CA ARG A 186 11.09 16.86 -2.04
C ARG A 186 11.48 16.78 -0.57
N ARG A 187 10.58 16.34 0.30
CA ARG A 187 10.86 16.24 1.74
C ARG A 187 11.84 15.12 2.06
N ALA A 188 11.74 13.99 1.34
CA ALA A 188 12.72 12.92 1.47
C ALA A 188 14.09 13.34 0.94
N LEU A 189 14.11 14.04 -0.21
CA LEU A 189 15.34 14.61 -0.75
C LEU A 189 15.96 15.62 0.22
N PHE A 190 15.17 16.52 0.80
CA PHE A 190 15.64 17.46 1.81
C PHE A 190 16.26 16.78 3.03
N ARG A 191 15.60 15.75 3.59
CA ARG A 191 16.15 14.97 4.70
C ARG A 191 17.42 14.20 4.31
N LEU A 192 17.51 13.74 3.06
CA LEU A 192 18.71 13.10 2.56
C LEU A 192 19.86 14.10 2.49
N THR A 193 19.66 15.24 1.84
CA THR A 193 20.68 16.29 1.69
C THR A 193 21.13 16.85 3.04
N ASP A 194 20.22 17.06 3.99
CA ASP A 194 20.55 17.48 5.36
C ASP A 194 21.48 16.49 6.08
N ARG A 195 21.23 15.18 5.90
CA ARG A 195 22.09 14.11 6.44
C ARG A 195 23.42 14.00 5.69
N LEU A 196 23.40 14.21 4.38
CA LEU A 196 24.61 14.19 3.54
C LEU A 196 25.46 15.45 3.67
N ALA A 197 24.92 16.57 4.17
CA ALA A 197 25.71 17.77 4.41
C ALA A 197 26.68 17.61 5.60
N ASN A 198 26.38 16.68 6.51
CA ASN A 198 27.07 16.53 7.79
C ASN A 198 27.63 15.11 8.02
N TYR A 199 27.76 14.28 6.98
CA TYR A 199 28.30 12.93 7.17
C TYR A 199 29.81 13.01 7.46
N THR A 200 30.26 12.18 8.40
CA THR A 200 31.68 12.09 8.77
C THR A 200 32.33 10.81 8.26
N THR A 201 31.52 9.78 8.02
CA THR A 201 31.98 8.46 7.56
C THR A 201 31.20 7.99 6.32
N PRO A 202 31.82 7.19 5.44
CA PRO A 202 31.12 6.64 4.27
C PRO A 202 29.94 5.74 4.68
N GLU A 203 30.01 5.10 5.85
CA GLU A 203 28.91 4.31 6.41
C GLU A 203 27.70 5.16 6.77
N GLU A 204 27.90 6.38 7.29
CA GLU A 204 26.81 7.32 7.57
C GLU A 204 26.09 7.77 6.30
N ALA A 205 26.86 8.04 5.24
CA ALA A 205 26.30 8.38 3.93
C ALA A 205 25.46 7.23 3.35
N ARG A 206 25.98 5.99 3.41
CA ARG A 206 25.24 4.78 3.00
C ARG A 206 23.94 4.58 3.79
N ARG A 207 23.98 4.77 5.12
CA ARG A 207 22.77 4.70 5.95
C ARG A 207 21.75 5.78 5.60
N ALA A 208 22.21 6.99 5.26
CA ALA A 208 21.32 8.07 4.83
C ALA A 208 20.64 7.73 3.49
N LEU A 209 21.40 7.21 2.52
CA LEU A 209 20.91 6.76 1.22
C LEU A 209 19.93 5.58 1.33
N HIS A 210 20.23 4.61 2.21
CA HIS A 210 19.32 3.49 2.49
C HIS A 210 17.99 3.97 3.09
N ARG A 211 18.04 4.87 4.08
CA ARG A 211 16.81 5.44 4.66
C ARG A 211 16.00 6.22 3.63
N PHE A 212 16.66 6.88 2.68
CA PHE A 212 15.98 7.57 1.57
C PHE A 212 15.25 6.57 0.66
N SER A 213 15.89 5.47 0.27
CA SER A 213 15.24 4.46 -0.58
C SER A 213 14.06 3.78 0.14
N GLU A 214 14.18 3.51 1.44
CA GLU A 214 13.08 2.99 2.26
C GLU A 214 11.89 3.95 2.36
N GLU A 215 12.16 5.24 2.51
CA GLU A 215 11.16 6.29 2.63
C GLU A 215 10.45 6.57 1.30
N MET A 216 11.19 6.64 0.20
CA MET A 216 10.59 6.69 -1.14
C MET A 216 9.81 5.42 -1.44
N SER A 217 10.27 4.30 -0.86
CA SER A 217 9.69 2.97 -0.96
C SER A 217 9.58 2.48 -2.39
N THR A 218 10.40 2.96 -3.34
CA THR A 218 10.39 2.58 -4.77
C THR A 218 11.69 1.90 -5.21
N SER A 219 11.62 1.04 -6.22
CA SER A 219 12.80 0.43 -6.86
C SER A 219 13.68 1.49 -7.53
N TRP A 220 13.05 2.48 -8.15
CA TRP A 220 13.76 3.60 -8.77
C TRP A 220 14.53 4.45 -7.75
N ALA A 221 14.00 4.63 -6.55
CA ALA A 221 14.71 5.33 -5.49
C ALA A 221 15.90 4.51 -4.96
N LEU A 222 15.85 3.18 -5.04
CA LEU A 222 17.00 2.33 -4.73
C LEU A 222 18.10 2.48 -5.78
N GLN A 223 17.73 2.50 -7.06
CA GLN A 223 18.67 2.74 -8.16
C GLN A 223 19.30 4.14 -8.07
N LEU A 224 18.47 5.17 -7.83
CA LEU A 224 18.95 6.52 -7.58
C LEU A 224 19.87 6.57 -6.36
N ALA A 225 19.55 5.90 -5.25
CA ALA A 225 20.42 5.85 -4.09
C ALA A 225 21.79 5.23 -4.40
N ASN A 226 21.84 4.23 -5.28
CA ASN A 226 23.09 3.63 -5.75
C ASN A 226 23.90 4.58 -6.64
N ASP A 227 23.25 5.28 -7.56
CA ASP A 227 23.89 6.31 -8.39
C ASP A 227 24.45 7.45 -7.52
N LEU A 228 23.68 7.88 -6.51
CA LEU A 228 24.16 8.87 -5.54
C LEU A 228 25.35 8.37 -4.72
N GLU A 229 25.37 7.10 -4.33
CA GLU A 229 26.53 6.50 -3.64
C GLU A 229 27.79 6.57 -4.51
N HIS A 230 27.70 6.11 -5.76
CA HIS A 230 28.83 6.11 -6.70
C HIS A 230 29.33 7.53 -7.01
N ALA A 231 28.42 8.51 -7.11
CA ALA A 231 28.81 9.90 -7.34
C ALA A 231 29.46 10.55 -6.11
N LEU A 232 28.99 10.24 -4.89
CA LEU A 232 29.45 10.89 -3.66
C LEU A 232 30.68 10.22 -3.05
N LEU A 233 30.73 8.89 -3.02
CA LEU A 233 31.80 8.13 -2.36
C LEU A 233 32.89 7.74 -3.34
N ASP A 234 32.52 7.25 -4.53
CA ASP A 234 33.47 6.75 -5.53
C ASP A 234 33.91 7.84 -6.53
N GLN A 235 33.30 9.04 -6.47
CA GLN A 235 33.53 10.17 -7.37
C GLN A 235 33.38 9.81 -8.86
N LEU A 236 32.51 8.84 -9.16
CA LEU A 236 32.22 8.41 -10.52
C LEU A 236 31.21 9.35 -11.19
N ASP A 237 31.37 9.56 -12.50
CA ASP A 237 30.36 10.26 -13.29
C ASP A 237 29.16 9.33 -13.51
N VAL A 238 28.02 9.75 -12.96
CA VAL A 238 26.76 8.99 -13.02
C VAL A 238 25.77 9.57 -14.01
N GLU A 239 26.17 10.56 -14.82
CA GLU A 239 25.29 11.21 -15.79
C GLU A 239 24.62 10.18 -16.70
N MET A 240 25.40 9.24 -17.24
CA MET A 240 24.87 8.20 -18.12
C MET A 240 23.90 7.26 -17.38
N SER A 241 24.19 6.89 -16.14
CA SER A 241 23.29 6.03 -15.34
C SER A 241 21.94 6.72 -15.08
N LEU A 242 21.98 8.00 -14.68
CA LEU A 242 20.79 8.82 -14.46
C LEU A 242 19.97 9.00 -15.76
N ALA A 243 20.63 9.26 -16.89
CA ALA A 243 19.98 9.41 -18.18
C ALA A 243 19.33 8.10 -18.67
N MET A 244 19.98 6.94 -18.48
CA MET A 244 19.39 5.64 -18.80
C MET A 244 18.17 5.36 -17.93
N THR A 245 18.27 5.59 -16.62
CA THR A 245 17.17 5.41 -15.67
C THR A 245 15.97 6.28 -16.05
N ARG A 246 16.21 7.54 -16.45
CA ARG A 246 15.15 8.43 -16.93
C ARG A 246 14.49 7.92 -18.21
N LYS A 247 15.28 7.44 -19.17
CA LYS A 247 14.78 6.91 -20.44
C LYS A 247 13.91 5.66 -20.22
N GLU A 248 14.32 4.77 -19.33
CA GLU A 248 13.54 3.58 -18.97
C GLU A 248 12.22 3.94 -18.29
N LEU A 249 12.26 4.90 -17.36
CA LEU A 249 11.06 5.41 -16.70
C LEU A 249 10.09 6.06 -17.70
N GLN A 250 10.61 6.83 -18.66
CA GLN A 250 9.80 7.43 -19.72
C GLN A 250 9.11 6.38 -20.59
N PHE A 251 9.80 5.30 -20.94
CA PHE A 251 9.20 4.18 -21.69
C PHE A 251 8.02 3.56 -20.93
N ILE A 252 8.15 3.40 -19.61
CA ILE A 252 7.08 2.88 -18.74
C ILE A 252 5.91 3.88 -18.63
N GLU A 253 6.22 5.18 -18.52
CA GLU A 253 5.20 6.24 -18.50
C GLU A 253 4.37 6.25 -19.78
N ASP A 254 5.02 6.10 -20.94
CA ASP A 254 4.36 6.11 -22.24
C ASP A 254 3.55 4.83 -22.48
N ALA A 255 4.10 3.64 -22.19
CA ALA A 255 3.35 2.38 -22.28
C ALA A 255 2.08 2.38 -21.42
N ARG A 256 2.08 3.11 -20.29
CA ARG A 256 0.93 3.19 -19.39
C ARG A 256 -0.14 4.16 -19.85
N LYS A 257 0.20 5.22 -20.59
CA LYS A 257 -0.81 6.15 -21.12
C LYS A 257 -1.83 5.41 -21.99
N ASP A 258 -1.40 4.33 -22.63
CA ASP A 258 -2.23 3.47 -23.46
C ASP A 258 -3.16 2.54 -22.65
N GLU A 259 -2.83 2.23 -21.39
CA GLU A 259 -3.62 1.32 -20.52
C GLU A 259 -4.66 2.02 -19.60
N LYS A 260 -4.78 3.35 -19.68
CA LYS A 260 -5.50 4.19 -18.70
C LYS A 260 -6.98 3.85 -18.51
N TRP A 261 -7.59 3.09 -19.41
CA TRP A 261 -9.02 2.73 -19.38
C TRP A 261 -9.34 1.52 -18.50
N VAL A 262 -8.43 0.53 -18.38
CA VAL A 262 -8.68 -0.73 -17.65
C VAL A 262 -8.64 -0.54 -16.12
N SER A 263 -7.95 0.49 -15.64
CA SER A 263 -7.76 0.75 -14.21
C SER A 263 -8.99 1.33 -13.50
N SER A 264 -9.85 2.07 -14.23
CA SER A 264 -11.02 2.74 -13.65
C SER A 264 -12.13 1.75 -13.31
N ASP A 265 -12.29 0.69 -14.11
CA ASP A 265 -13.33 -0.33 -13.93
C ASP A 265 -13.12 -1.16 -12.67
N ASN A 266 -11.86 -1.45 -12.32
CA ASN A 266 -11.52 -2.20 -11.11
C ASN A 266 -11.88 -1.45 -9.81
N LEU A 267 -11.79 -0.11 -9.80
CA LEU A 267 -12.20 0.67 -8.64
C LEU A 267 -13.71 0.69 -8.49
N LEU A 268 -14.45 0.80 -9.59
CA LEU A 268 -15.91 0.72 -9.56
C LEU A 268 -16.36 -0.62 -8.96
N ILE A 269 -15.77 -1.74 -9.40
CA ILE A 269 -16.07 -3.08 -8.86
C ILE A 269 -15.82 -3.15 -7.35
N ALA A 270 -14.79 -2.48 -6.83
CA ALA A 270 -14.47 -2.51 -5.40
C ALA A 270 -15.32 -1.55 -4.54
N ILE A 271 -15.79 -0.42 -5.10
CA ILE A 271 -16.61 0.56 -4.38
C ILE A 271 -18.09 0.16 -4.36
N VAL A 272 -18.56 -0.52 -5.39
CA VAL A 272 -19.98 -0.92 -5.56
C VAL A 272 -20.53 -1.68 -4.33
N PRO A 273 -19.86 -2.71 -3.77
CA PRO A 273 -20.38 -3.42 -2.59
C PRO A 273 -20.52 -2.54 -1.35
N PHE A 274 -19.61 -1.57 -1.17
CA PHE A 274 -19.64 -0.64 -0.04
C PHE A 274 -20.80 0.35 -0.13
N LEU A 275 -21.11 0.84 -1.33
CA LEU A 275 -22.26 1.72 -1.59
C LEU A 275 -23.60 0.97 -1.58
N LEU A 276 -23.63 -0.25 -2.12
CA LEU A 276 -24.85 -1.04 -2.21
C LEU A 276 -25.30 -1.60 -0.86
N TRP A 277 -24.37 -1.92 0.05
CA TRP A 277 -24.72 -2.49 1.36
C TRP A 277 -25.72 -1.63 2.19
N PRO A 278 -25.48 -0.32 2.44
CA PRO A 278 -26.45 0.51 3.16
C PRO A 278 -27.72 0.75 2.35
N LEU A 279 -27.64 0.82 1.02
CA LEU A 279 -28.80 0.98 0.15
C LEU A 279 -29.73 -0.24 0.22
N ILE A 280 -29.16 -1.46 0.22
CA ILE A 280 -29.91 -2.70 0.39
C ILE A 280 -30.58 -2.72 1.76
N LEU A 281 -29.88 -2.35 2.83
CA LEU A 281 -30.47 -2.27 4.17
C LEU A 281 -31.64 -1.27 4.22
N ALA A 282 -31.49 -0.09 3.61
CA ALA A 282 -32.55 0.92 3.54
C ALA A 282 -33.77 0.45 2.74
N VAL A 283 -33.55 -0.19 1.58
CA VAL A 283 -34.63 -0.74 0.74
C VAL A 283 -35.37 -1.86 1.47
N LEU A 284 -34.66 -2.75 2.16
CA LEU A 284 -35.27 -3.84 2.92
C LEU A 284 -36.10 -3.33 4.11
N GLN A 285 -35.63 -2.29 4.80
CA GLN A 285 -36.37 -1.66 5.90
C GLN A 285 -37.68 -0.99 5.43
N LEU A 286 -37.64 -0.33 4.27
CA LEU A 286 -38.80 0.34 3.69
C LEU A 286 -39.84 -0.65 3.13
N LYS A 287 -39.40 -1.77 2.55
CA LYS A 287 -40.30 -2.67 1.78
C LYS A 287 -40.70 -3.99 2.47
N LEU A 288 -39.90 -4.53 3.40
CA LEU A 288 -40.10 -5.88 3.94
C LEU A 288 -40.48 -5.91 5.42
N SER A 289 -39.82 -5.13 6.26
CA SER A 289 -40.16 -5.03 7.70
C SER A 289 -39.60 -3.76 8.31
N HIS A 290 -40.47 -2.94 8.94
CA HIS A 290 -40.04 -1.72 9.63
C HIS A 290 -39.18 -2.00 10.88
N HIS A 291 -39.19 -3.25 11.38
CA HIS A 291 -38.41 -3.69 12.55
C HIS A 291 -37.06 -4.30 12.17
N MET A 292 -36.68 -4.33 10.89
CA MET A 292 -35.47 -5.03 10.46
C MET A 292 -34.18 -4.48 11.10
N LEU A 293 -34.08 -3.17 11.35
CA LEU A 293 -32.94 -2.62 12.10
C LEU A 293 -32.94 -3.07 13.56
N TYR A 294 -34.12 -3.14 14.18
CA TYR A 294 -34.25 -3.68 15.53
C TYR A 294 -33.80 -5.14 15.54
N ASP A 295 -34.24 -5.96 14.59
CA ASP A 295 -33.82 -7.36 14.49
C ASP A 295 -32.31 -7.49 14.21
N GLN A 296 -31.73 -6.61 13.40
CA GLN A 296 -30.29 -6.61 13.07
C GLN A 296 -29.40 -6.23 14.28
N PHE A 297 -29.82 -5.27 15.11
CA PHE A 297 -28.99 -4.75 16.21
C PHE A 297 -29.37 -5.31 17.60
N ALA A 298 -30.62 -5.72 17.80
CA ALA A 298 -31.09 -6.26 19.09
C ALA A 298 -30.92 -7.78 19.20
N THR A 299 -30.92 -8.52 18.07
CA THR A 299 -30.67 -9.96 18.11
C THR A 299 -29.18 -10.28 18.06
N ARG A 300 -28.76 -11.28 18.82
CA ARG A 300 -27.35 -11.73 18.89
C ARG A 300 -26.85 -12.21 17.53
N GLU A 301 -27.69 -12.93 16.80
CA GLU A 301 -27.38 -13.42 15.46
C GLU A 301 -27.29 -12.28 14.45
N GLY A 302 -28.22 -11.31 14.48
CA GLY A 302 -28.19 -10.12 13.63
C GLY A 302 -26.91 -9.32 13.81
N LEU A 303 -26.51 -9.09 15.07
CA LEU A 303 -25.29 -8.33 15.39
C LEU A 303 -24.02 -9.06 14.89
N ARG A 304 -23.98 -10.40 15.03
CA ARG A 304 -22.87 -11.21 14.53
C ARG A 304 -22.72 -11.09 13.01
N TRP A 305 -23.82 -11.22 12.26
CA TRP A 305 -23.81 -11.07 10.80
C TRP A 305 -23.48 -9.64 10.36
N PHE A 306 -23.95 -8.65 11.10
CA PHE A 306 -23.61 -7.25 10.86
C PHE A 306 -22.09 -7.00 10.99
N VAL A 307 -21.47 -7.45 12.09
CA VAL A 307 -20.03 -7.28 12.29
C VAL A 307 -19.22 -8.02 11.21
N LEU A 308 -19.64 -9.23 10.83
CA LEU A 308 -18.98 -10.01 9.78
C LEU A 308 -19.06 -9.32 8.40
N THR A 309 -20.24 -8.83 8.03
CA THR A 309 -20.44 -8.10 6.77
C THR A 309 -19.69 -6.76 6.75
N LEU A 310 -19.58 -6.08 7.90
CA LEU A 310 -18.78 -4.87 8.04
C LEU A 310 -17.28 -5.14 7.81
N PHE A 311 -16.71 -6.17 8.41
CA PHE A 311 -15.31 -6.53 8.16
C PHE A 311 -15.06 -6.94 6.71
N ALA A 312 -15.98 -7.71 6.11
CA ALA A 312 -15.87 -8.14 4.72
C ALA A 312 -15.91 -6.97 3.74
N THR A 313 -16.81 -6.00 3.95
CA THR A 313 -16.92 -4.81 3.11
C THR A 313 -15.71 -3.88 3.26
N LEU A 314 -15.25 -3.63 4.49
CA LEU A 314 -14.03 -2.86 4.74
C LEU A 314 -12.78 -3.54 4.14
N GLY A 315 -12.68 -4.86 4.25
CA GLY A 315 -11.59 -5.64 3.64
C GLY A 315 -11.60 -5.54 2.12
N SER A 316 -12.76 -5.70 1.50
CA SER A 316 -12.93 -5.54 0.04
C SER A 316 -12.57 -4.13 -0.43
N PHE A 317 -13.01 -3.10 0.30
CA PHE A 317 -12.69 -1.71 -0.01
C PHE A 317 -11.19 -1.42 0.13
N ALA A 318 -10.54 -1.93 1.18
CA ALA A 318 -9.09 -1.80 1.37
C ALA A 318 -8.30 -2.42 0.21
N ILE A 319 -8.69 -3.63 -0.22
CA ILE A 319 -8.13 -4.29 -1.42
C ILE A 319 -8.34 -3.39 -2.64
N GLY A 320 -9.54 -2.87 -2.85
CA GLY A 320 -9.84 -1.94 -3.95
C GLY A 320 -8.92 -0.73 -4.01
N ILE A 321 -8.69 -0.07 -2.86
CA ILE A 321 -7.80 1.09 -2.77
C ILE A 321 -6.36 0.71 -3.12
N ILE A 322 -5.87 -0.44 -2.61
CA ILE A 322 -4.50 -0.89 -2.87
C ILE A 322 -4.30 -1.17 -4.37
N PHE A 323 -5.28 -1.79 -5.04
CA PHE A 323 -5.16 -2.17 -6.44
C PHE A 323 -5.55 -1.07 -7.44
N PHE A 324 -6.11 0.06 -6.99
CA PHE A 324 -6.55 1.13 -7.89
C PHE A 324 -5.41 1.82 -8.64
N ARG A 325 -4.23 1.97 -8.02
CA ARG A 325 -3.07 2.56 -8.68
C ARG A 325 -1.86 1.69 -8.44
N PRO A 326 -1.53 0.77 -9.37
CA PRO A 326 -0.25 0.11 -9.30
C PRO A 326 0.85 1.17 -9.34
N LYS A 327 1.83 0.96 -8.47
CA LYS A 327 3.08 1.70 -8.43
C LYS A 327 3.81 1.51 -9.76
N GLN A 328 4.48 2.55 -10.27
CA GLN A 328 5.25 2.48 -11.51
C GLN A 328 6.62 1.82 -11.31
N ASP A 329 6.64 0.72 -10.57
CA ASP A 329 7.86 -0.02 -10.28
C ASP A 329 7.83 -1.36 -11.02
N LEU A 330 9.00 -1.86 -11.40
CA LEU A 330 9.21 -3.15 -12.07
C LEU A 330 8.79 -4.35 -11.18
#